data_AF-A0A256WLB2-F1
#
_entry.id   AF-A0A256WLB2-F1
#
_cell.length_a   1.000
_cell.length_b   1.000
_cell.length_c   1.000
_cell.angle_alpha   90.00
_cell.angle_beta   90.00
_cell.angle_gamma   90.00
#
_symmetry.space_group_name_H-M   'P 1'
#
loop_
_entity.id
_entity.type
_entity.pdbx_description
1 polymer ?
#
loop_
_entity_poly.entity_id
_entity_poly.type
_entity_poly.pdbx_seq_one_letter_code
_entity_poly.pdbx_strand_id
1 'polypeptide(L)' 'MAPKSKRVGEYGSKELMLTGKRFKGPEAAYHKLVNKSMPASELEEHLEGLFAVLKTSGPKAMTHCKNLLYDISN' A
#
# COMPACT_ATOMS: atom_id res chain seq x y z
N MET A 1 7.87 2.62 -11.12
CA MET A 1 6.44 2.84 -10.78
C MET A 1 5.68 1.59 -11.18
N ALA A 2 5.26 0.75 -10.23
CA ALA A 2 4.51 -0.47 -10.57
C ALA A 2 3.18 -0.06 -11.23
N PRO A 3 2.76 -0.69 -12.33
CA PRO A 3 1.52 -0.32 -13.00
C PRO A 3 0.35 -0.49 -12.04
N LYS A 4 -0.59 0.47 -12.03
CA LYS A 4 -1.79 0.47 -11.15
C LYS A 4 -2.55 -0.86 -11.20
N SER A 5 -2.46 -1.58 -12.33
CA SER A 5 -3.03 -2.93 -12.51
C SER A 5 -2.53 -3.98 -11.52
N LYS A 6 -1.27 -3.93 -11.07
CA LYS A 6 -0.71 -4.94 -10.15
C LYS A 6 -1.35 -4.90 -8.76
N ARG A 7 -1.83 -3.72 -8.33
CA ARG A 7 -2.46 -3.55 -7.02
C ARG A 7 -3.99 -3.56 -7.08
N VAL A 8 -4.55 -2.87 -8.08
CA VAL A 8 -6.01 -2.68 -8.20
C VAL A 8 -6.68 -3.79 -9.01
N GLY A 9 -5.90 -4.55 -9.79
CA GLY A 9 -6.41 -5.44 -10.83
C GLY A 9 -6.71 -4.70 -12.13
N GLU A 10 -6.87 -5.46 -13.22
CA GLU A 10 -7.01 -4.90 -14.57
C GLU A 10 -8.25 -4.00 -14.72
N TYR A 11 -9.44 -4.50 -14.35
CA TYR A 11 -10.70 -3.77 -14.51
C TYR A 11 -10.74 -2.47 -13.71
N GLY A 12 -10.44 -2.53 -12.41
CA GLY A 12 -10.43 -1.34 -11.56
C GLY A 12 -9.36 -0.34 -11.99
N SER A 13 -8.21 -0.79 -12.49
CA SER A 13 -7.20 0.12 -13.03
C SER A 13 -7.68 0.84 -14.29
N LYS A 14 -8.37 0.14 -15.21
CA LYS A 14 -8.93 0.75 -16.42
C LYS A 14 -10.03 1.75 -16.09
N GLU A 15 -10.96 1.41 -15.19
CA GLU A 15 -12.02 2.31 -14.75
C GLU A 15 -11.45 3.61 -14.16
N LEU A 16 -10.51 3.50 -13.21
CA LEU A 16 -9.89 4.67 -12.58
C LEU A 16 -9.07 5.50 -13.57
N MET A 17 -8.44 4.87 -14.56
CA MET A 17 -7.69 5.56 -15.60
C MET A 17 -8.59 6.29 -16.59
N LEU A 18 -9.70 5.68 -17.01
CA LEU A 18 -10.63 6.26 -17.99
C LEU A 18 -11.51 7.36 -17.37
N THR A 19 -11.97 7.17 -16.13
CA THR A 19 -12.87 8.13 -15.46
C THR A 19 -12.12 9.32 -14.86
N GLY A 20 -10.84 9.15 -14.52
CA GLY A 20 -10.06 10.18 -13.82
C GLY A 20 -10.66 10.59 -12.46
N LYS A 21 -11.55 9.76 -11.88
CA LYS A 21 -12.29 10.07 -10.66
C LYS A 21 -11.34 10.37 -9.51
N ARG A 22 -11.63 11.44 -8.77
CA ARG A 22 -10.95 11.78 -7.51
C ARG A 22 -11.66 11.13 -6.34
N PHE A 23 -10.90 10.58 -5.41
CA PHE A 23 -11.43 9.89 -4.24
C PHE A 23 -10.54 10.11 -3.02
N LYS A 24 -11.11 9.90 -1.82
CA LYS A 24 -10.43 10.05 -0.53
C LYS A 24 -9.85 8.71 -0.05
N GLY A 25 -9.15 8.76 1.09
CA GLY A 25 -8.50 7.60 1.72
C GLY A 25 -9.35 6.31 1.78
N PRO A 26 -10.63 6.36 2.21
CA PRO A 26 -11.43 5.14 2.34
C PRO A 26 -11.60 4.39 1.02
N GLU A 27 -11.87 5.10 -0.07
CA GLU A 27 -12.02 4.52 -1.40
C GLU A 27 -10.67 4.09 -1.99
N ALA A 28 -9.58 4.79 -1.68
CA ALA A 28 -8.23 4.34 -2.02
C ALA A 28 -7.88 2.99 -1.37
N ALA A 29 -8.30 2.77 -0.12
CA ALA A 29 -8.11 1.52 0.60
C ALA A 29 -9.01 0.40 0.01
N TYR A 30 -10.24 0.75 -0.38
CA TYR A 30 -11.15 -0.17 -1.08
C TYR A 30 -10.53 -0.70 -2.38
N HIS A 31 -9.96 0.18 -3.21
CA HIS A 31 -9.25 -0.18 -4.44
C HIS A 31 -7.85 -0.78 -4.21
N LYS A 32 -7.44 -1.05 -2.96
CA LYS A 32 -6.12 -1.61 -2.59
C LYS A 32 -4.91 -0.76 -3.01
N LEU A 33 -5.13 0.51 -3.32
CA LEU A 33 -4.08 1.49 -3.63
C LEU A 33 -3.25 1.84 -2.38
N VAL A 34 -3.88 1.82 -1.21
CA VAL A 34 -3.24 1.96 0.09
C VAL A 34 -3.62 0.77 0.98
N ASN A 35 -2.82 0.49 1.99
CA ASN A 35 -3.02 -0.65 2.88
C ASN A 35 -4.18 -0.42 3.86
N LYS A 36 -4.34 0.82 4.36
CA LYS A 36 -5.38 1.20 5.31
C LYS A 36 -5.72 2.68 5.15
N SER A 37 -6.93 3.06 5.53
CA SER A 37 -7.38 4.45 5.68
C SER A 37 -7.97 4.62 7.07
N MET A 38 -7.67 5.74 7.72
CA MET A 38 -8.13 6.07 9.09
C MET A 38 -8.20 7.60 9.28
N PRO A 39 -8.84 8.08 10.36
CA PRO A 39 -8.80 9.49 10.73
C PRO A 39 -7.37 9.99 10.97
N ALA A 40 -7.13 11.28 10.73
CA ALA A 40 -5.80 11.88 10.90
C ALA A 40 -5.32 11.81 12.36
N SER A 41 -6.24 11.87 13.32
CA SER A 41 -5.94 11.76 14.76
C SER A 41 -5.35 10.42 15.17
N GLU A 42 -5.62 9.34 14.41
CA GLU A 42 -5.15 7.98 14.69
C GLU A 42 -3.88 7.63 13.90
N LEU A 43 -3.46 8.50 12.97
CA LEU A 43 -2.38 8.18 12.03
C LEU A 43 -1.04 7.98 12.73
N GLU A 44 -0.67 8.90 13.64
CA GLU A 44 0.62 8.87 14.30
C GLU A 44 0.77 7.61 15.18
N GLU A 45 -0.23 7.33 16.02
CA GLU A 45 -0.28 6.14 16.86
C GLU A 45 -0.17 4.85 16.03
N HIS A 46 -0.89 4.78 14.90
CA HIS A 46 -0.81 3.63 14.01
C HIS A 46 0.59 3.46 13.40
N LEU A 47 1.23 4.56 12.99
CA LEU A 47 2.58 4.53 12.42
C LEU A 47 3.61 4.11 13.46
N GLU A 48 3.52 4.61 14.70
CA GLU A 48 4.39 4.20 15.80
C GLU A 48 4.28 2.70 16.08
N GLY A 49 3.07 2.16 16.15
CA GLY A 49 2.82 0.73 16.31
C GLY A 49 3.41 -0.08 15.15
N LEU A 50 3.24 0.38 13.91
CA LEU A 50 3.82 -0.27 12.74
C LEU A 50 5.35 -0.24 12.76
N PHE A 51 5.97 0.89 13.14
CA PHE A 51 7.41 0.99 13.26
C PHE A 51 7.96 0.08 14.35
N ALA A 52 7.27 -0.03 15.48
CA ALA A 52 7.64 -0.96 16.55
C ALA A 52 7.70 -2.40 16.00
N VAL A 53 6.66 -2.84 15.27
CA VAL A 53 6.63 -4.16 14.63
C VAL A 53 7.79 -4.33 13.65
N LEU A 54 8.00 -3.38 12.73
CA LEU A 54 9.06 -3.49 11.72
C LEU A 54 10.48 -3.50 12.34
N LYS A 55 10.68 -2.80 13.46
CA LYS A 55 11.96 -2.76 14.19
C LYS A 55 12.27 -4.04 14.97
N THR A 56 11.31 -4.94 15.18
CA THR A 56 11.58 -6.25 15.79
C THR A 56 12.45 -7.14 14.91
N SER A 57 12.47 -6.88 13.60
CA SER A 57 13.24 -7.64 12.62
C SER A 57 14.55 -6.94 12.28
N GLY A 58 15.61 -7.72 12.01
CA GLY A 58 16.89 -7.17 11.60
C GLY A 58 16.78 -6.40 10.27
N PRO A 59 17.41 -5.22 10.13
CA PRO A 59 17.24 -4.35 8.96
C PRO A 59 17.61 -5.04 7.64
N LYS A 60 18.67 -5.85 7.63
CA LYS A 60 19.08 -6.64 6.46
C LYS A 60 17.99 -7.64 6.05
N ALA A 61 17.38 -8.35 7.00
CA ALA A 61 16.33 -9.31 6.73
C ALA A 61 15.11 -8.63 6.10
N MET A 62 14.69 -7.49 6.66
CA MET A 62 13.59 -6.68 6.10
C MET A 62 13.85 -6.24 4.65
N THR A 63 15.07 -5.77 4.36
CA THR A 63 15.47 -5.42 3.00
C THR A 63 15.41 -6.63 2.06
N HIS A 64 15.99 -7.77 2.45
CA HIS A 64 15.95 -8.98 1.63
C HIS A 64 14.53 -9.48 1.37
N CYS A 65 13.67 -9.50 2.40
CA CYS A 65 12.27 -9.87 2.23
C CYS A 65 11.54 -8.93 1.28
N LYS A 66 11.77 -7.62 1.37
CA LYS A 66 11.16 -6.64 0.47
C LYS A 66 11.62 -6.82 -0.98
N ASN A 67 12.91 -7.11 -1.18
CA ASN A 67 13.46 -7.39 -2.50
C ASN A 67 12.89 -8.69 -3.07
N LEU A 68 12.86 -9.77 -2.29
CA LEU A 68 12.26 -11.04 -2.71
C LEU A 68 10.80 -10.87 -3.13
N LEU A 69 10.00 -10.16 -2.32
CA LEU A 69 8.61 -9.86 -2.67
C LEU A 69 8.53 -9.08 -3.98
N TYR A 70 9.42 -8.11 -4.21
CA TYR A 70 9.47 -7.38 -5.46
C TYR A 70 9.79 -8.29 -6.65
N ASP A 71 10.79 -9.16 -6.51
CA ASP A 71 11.30 -10.02 -7.58
C ASP A 71 10.29 -11.10 -8.00
N ILE A 72 9.47 -11.61 -7.09
CA ILE A 72 8.46 -12.64 -7.40
C ILE A 72 7.11 -12.06 -7.85
N SER A 73 6.83 -10.79 -7.56
CA SER A 73 5.51 -10.18 -7.82
C SER A 73 5.54 -9.06 -8.87
N ASN A 74 6.71 -8.70 -9.40
CA ASN A 74 6.83 -7.73 -10.48
C ASN A 74 7.16 -8.34 -11.85
#